data_AF-A0A7L9S3A2-F1
#
_entry.id   AF-A0A7L9S3A2-F1
#
_cell.length_a   1.000
_cell.length_b   1.000
_cell.length_c   1.000
_cell.angle_alpha   90.00
_cell.angle_beta   90.00
_cell.angle_gamma   90.00
#
_symmetry.space_group_name_H-M   'P 1'
#
loop_
_entity.id
_entity.type
_entity.pdbx_description
1 polymer ?
#
loop_
_entity_poly.entity_id
_entity_poly.type
_entity_poly.pdbx_seq_one_letter_code
_entity_poly.pdbx_strand_id
1 'polypeptide(L)'
;MTKKPAMTNAEKQKRYRERQKDKGLKETRGYLSQEALVCYKLIQEQTNWSDSVILSNAVRLTYAAYKNGQINLLNNWLKKNDL
;
A
#
# COMPACT_ATOMS: atom_id res chain seq x y z
N MET A 1 4.18 13.77 38.09
CA MET A 1 3.96 13.64 36.63
C MET A 1 4.38 14.94 35.96
N THR A 2 5.46 14.93 35.19
CA THR A 2 5.96 16.13 34.48
C THR A 2 5.05 16.47 33.32
N LYS A 3 4.49 17.69 33.31
CA LYS A 3 3.62 18.20 32.25
C LYS A 3 4.46 18.31 30.96
N LYS A 4 4.08 17.59 29.91
CA LYS A 4 4.78 17.70 28.61
C LYS A 4 4.69 19.16 28.12
N PRO A 5 5.81 19.76 27.67
CA PRO A 5 5.80 21.12 27.16
C PRO A 5 4.79 21.24 26.00
N ALA A 6 4.09 22.37 25.94
CA ALA A 6 3.13 22.62 24.89
C ALA A 6 3.85 22.64 23.54
N MET A 7 3.48 21.72 22.64
CA MET A 7 4.03 21.69 21.28
C MET A 7 3.74 23.01 20.56
N THR A 8 4.75 23.51 19.87
CA THR A 8 4.61 24.65 18.95
C THR A 8 3.70 24.29 17.78
N ASN A 9 3.15 25.30 17.09
CA ASN A 9 2.31 25.07 15.91
C ASN A 9 3.06 24.34 14.79
N ALA A 10 4.35 24.60 14.63
CA ALA A 10 5.22 23.91 13.66
C ALA A 10 5.34 22.41 13.99
N GLU A 11 5.56 22.06 15.26
CA GLU A 11 5.63 20.66 15.70
C GLU A 11 4.29 19.94 15.57
N LYS A 12 3.17 20.63 15.86
CA LYS A 12 1.82 20.09 15.64
C LYS A 12 1.57 19.79 14.16
N GLN A 13 1.96 20.68 13.25
CA GLN A 13 1.84 20.46 11.81
C GLN A 13 2.75 19.33 11.30
N LYS A 14 4.00 19.26 11.78
CA LYS A 14 4.92 18.14 11.49
C LYS A 14 4.30 16.81 11.92
N ARG A 15 3.84 16.72 13.17
CA ARG A 15 3.21 15.52 13.72
C ARG A 15 1.86 15.17 13.08
N TYR A 16 1.14 16.16 12.55
CA TYR A 16 -0.07 15.93 11.75
C TYR A 16 0.28 15.34 10.39
N ARG A 17 1.27 15.91 9.68
CA ARG A 17 1.76 15.37 8.40
C ARG A 17 2.31 13.95 8.56
N GLU A 18 3.07 13.68 9.61
CA GLU A 18 3.57 12.33 9.92
C GLU A 18 2.42 11.34 10.20
N ARG A 19 1.42 11.74 11.00
CA ARG A 19 0.24 10.90 11.26
C ARG A 19 -0.63 10.68 10.02
N GLN A 20 -0.78 11.68 9.16
CA GLN A 20 -1.55 11.57 7.93
C GLN A 20 -0.83 10.72 6.88
N LYS A 21 0.51 10.84 6.80
CA LYS A 21 1.34 9.96 5.98
C LYS A 21 1.13 8.50 6.36
N ASP A 22 0.98 8.20 7.66
CA ASP A 22 0.76 6.83 8.15
C ASP A 22 -0.71 6.35 8.05
N LYS A 23 -1.68 7.28 8.03
CA LYS A 23 -3.13 7.00 7.98
C LYS A 23 -3.71 6.88 6.59
N GLY A 24 -3.37 7.77 5.66
CA GLY A 24 -3.91 7.75 4.28
C GLY A 24 -3.53 6.50 3.49
N LEU A 25 -2.53 5.75 3.98
CA LEU A 25 -2.02 4.50 3.43
C LEU A 25 -2.80 3.25 3.89
N LYS A 26 -3.63 3.36 4.95
CA LYS A 26 -4.31 2.20 5.55
C LYS A 26 -5.72 1.95 5.00
N GLU A 27 -6.41 2.97 4.50
CA GLU A 27 -7.81 2.83 4.06
C GLU A 27 -7.95 1.89 2.86
N THR A 28 -6.99 1.90 1.93
CA THR A 28 -6.98 0.99 0.77
C THR A 28 -6.64 -0.46 1.14
N ARG A 29 -5.86 -0.68 2.21
CA ARG A 29 -5.52 -2.04 2.67
C ARG A 29 -6.72 -2.79 3.28
N GLY A 30 -7.71 -2.07 3.81
CA GLY A 30 -8.92 -2.66 4.39
C GLY A 30 -9.81 -3.36 3.35
N TYR A 31 -9.62 -3.09 2.07
CA TYR A 31 -10.34 -3.72 0.96
C TYR A 31 -9.58 -4.88 0.30
N LEU A 32 -8.38 -5.20 0.78
CA LEU A 32 -7.55 -6.27 0.23
C LEU A 32 -7.84 -7.58 0.95
N SER A 33 -7.90 -8.67 0.18
CA SER A 33 -7.89 -10.02 0.75
C SER A 33 -6.55 -10.31 1.44
N GLN A 34 -6.49 -11.40 2.22
CA GLN A 34 -5.24 -11.76 2.90
C GLN A 34 -4.11 -12.06 1.91
N GLU A 35 -4.43 -12.73 0.80
CA GLU A 35 -3.49 -13.08 -0.25
C GLU A 35 -2.95 -11.81 -0.95
N ALA A 36 -3.83 -10.85 -1.21
CA ALA A 36 -3.44 -9.54 -1.72
C ALA A 36 -2.55 -8.75 -0.73
N LEU A 37 -2.76 -8.89 0.59
CA LEU A 37 -1.88 -8.31 1.61
C LEU A 37 -0.50 -8.97 1.64
N VAL A 38 -0.42 -10.29 1.37
CA VAL A 38 0.87 -10.98 1.20
C VAL A 38 1.60 -10.45 -0.02
N CYS A 39 0.93 -10.37 -1.18
CA CYS A 39 1.49 -9.77 -2.39
C CYS A 39 1.99 -8.35 -2.15
N TYR A 40 1.19 -7.54 -1.46
CA TYR A 40 1.53 -6.17 -1.09
C TYR A 40 2.82 -6.10 -0.27
N LYS A 41 2.95 -6.96 0.75
CA LYS A 41 4.16 -7.03 1.61
C LYS A 41 5.39 -7.45 0.80
N LEU A 42 5.28 -8.46 -0.06
CA LEU A 42 6.37 -8.95 -0.90
C LEU A 42 6.86 -7.86 -1.87
N ILE A 43 5.94 -7.12 -2.51
CA ILE A 43 6.30 -6.01 -3.39
C ILE A 43 7.03 -4.92 -2.60
N GLN A 44 6.53 -4.56 -1.42
CA GLN A 44 7.15 -3.55 -0.58
C GLN A 44 8.59 -3.94 -0.18
N GLU A 45 8.80 -5.20 0.24
CA GLU A 45 10.11 -5.72 0.64
C GLU A 45 11.12 -5.73 -0.51
N GLN A 46 10.68 -6.04 -1.74
CA GLN A 46 11.57 -6.14 -2.91
C GLN A 46 11.88 -4.79 -3.57
N THR A 47 10.98 -3.82 -3.47
CA THR A 47 11.07 -2.57 -4.25
C THR A 47 11.31 -1.33 -3.40
N ASN A 48 10.98 -1.41 -2.10
CA ASN A 48 10.92 -0.27 -1.19
C ASN A 48 10.02 0.87 -1.70
N TRP A 49 9.02 0.55 -2.53
CA TRP A 49 8.05 1.52 -3.05
C TRP A 49 7.06 1.97 -1.97
N SER A 50 6.57 3.20 -2.12
CA SER A 50 5.46 3.69 -1.30
C SER A 50 4.14 3.07 -1.74
N ASP A 51 3.14 3.01 -0.86
CA ASP A 51 1.84 2.39 -1.16
C ASP A 51 1.17 3.05 -2.37
N SER A 52 1.30 4.38 -2.51
CA SER A 52 0.74 5.11 -3.65
C SER A 52 1.34 4.62 -4.97
N VAL A 53 2.65 4.36 -5.00
CA VAL A 53 3.34 3.81 -6.19
C VAL A 53 2.91 2.37 -6.44
N ILE A 54 2.86 1.53 -5.40
CA ILE A 54 2.42 0.14 -5.51
C ILE A 54 0.99 0.07 -6.06
N LEU A 55 0.06 0.83 -5.48
CA LEU A 55 -1.35 0.83 -5.89
C LEU A 55 -1.53 1.37 -7.31
N SER A 56 -0.86 2.48 -7.64
CA SER A 56 -0.92 3.06 -8.99
C SER A 56 -0.39 2.08 -10.03
N ASN A 57 0.70 1.38 -9.73
CA ASN A 57 1.28 0.37 -10.62
C ASN A 57 0.38 -0.86 -10.71
N ALA A 58 -0.18 -1.35 -9.60
CA ALA A 58 -1.08 -2.50 -9.58
C ALA A 58 -2.27 -2.27 -10.53
N VAL A 59 -2.97 -1.13 -10.41
CA VAL A 59 -4.11 -0.80 -11.28
C VAL A 59 -3.71 -0.75 -12.76
N ARG A 60 -2.58 -0.10 -13.08
CA ARG A 60 -2.08 0.02 -14.46
C ARG A 60 -1.67 -1.32 -15.05
N LEU A 61 -1.01 -2.16 -14.26
CA LEU A 61 -0.56 -3.48 -14.67
C LEU A 61 -1.74 -4.45 -14.82
N THR A 62 -2.75 -4.40 -13.95
CA THR A 62 -3.99 -5.16 -14.11
C THR A 62 -4.67 -4.81 -15.43
N TYR A 63 -4.77 -3.52 -15.76
CA TYR A 63 -5.34 -3.10 -17.03
C TYR A 63 -4.49 -3.53 -18.24
N ALA A 64 -3.17 -3.40 -18.16
CA ALA A 64 -2.25 -3.86 -19.22
C ALA A 64 -2.35 -5.39 -19.44
N ALA A 65 -2.41 -6.17 -18.37
CA ALA A 65 -2.59 -7.62 -18.42
C ALA A 65 -3.92 -8.00 -19.07
N TYR A 66 -5.00 -7.27 -18.77
CA TYR A 66 -6.29 -7.44 -19.45
C TYR A 66 -6.17 -7.14 -20.95
N LYS A 67 -5.60 -5.99 -21.32
CA LYS A 67 -5.43 -5.57 -22.72
C LYS A 67 -4.58 -6.53 -23.54
N ASN A 68 -3.59 -7.16 -22.92
CA ASN A 68 -2.69 -8.12 -23.57
C ASN A 68 -3.18 -9.58 -23.47
N GLY A 69 -4.36 -9.84 -22.91
CA GLY A 69 -4.91 -11.20 -22.77
C GLY A 69 -4.17 -12.08 -21.75
N GLN A 70 -3.31 -11.50 -20.92
CA GLN A 70 -2.49 -12.21 -19.93
C GLN A 70 -3.19 -12.38 -18.57
N ILE A 71 -4.32 -11.72 -18.36
CA ILE A 71 -4.98 -11.69 -17.04
C ILE A 71 -5.33 -13.08 -16.49
N ASN A 72 -5.80 -14.01 -17.34
CA ASN A 72 -6.11 -15.37 -16.92
C ASN A 72 -4.86 -16.17 -16.55
N LEU A 73 -3.77 -16.00 -17.31
CA LEU A 73 -2.49 -16.64 -17.03
C LEU A 73 -1.95 -16.19 -15.66
N LEU A 74 -1.96 -14.89 -15.41
CA LEU A 74 -1.47 -14.32 -14.14
C LEU A 74 -2.37 -14.71 -12.96
N ASN A 75 -3.70 -14.70 -13.12
CA ASN A 75 -4.61 -15.14 -12.07
C ASN A 75 -4.45 -16.62 -11.74
N ASN A 76 -4.22 -17.48 -12.73
CA ASN A 76 -3.95 -18.90 -12.49
C ASN A 76 -2.61 -19.11 -11.78
N TRP A 77 -1.60 -18.30 -12.12
CA TRP A 77 -0.32 -18.32 -11.42
C TRP A 77 -0.50 -17.92 -9.95
N LEU A 78 -1.25 -16.86 -9.64
CA LEU A 78 -1.53 -16.43 -8.27
C LEU A 78 -2.21 -17.55 -7.46
N LYS A 79 -3.29 -18.14 -8.00
CA LYS A 79 -3.99 -19.27 -7.37
C LYS A 79 -3.10 -20.48 -7.10
N LYS A 80 -2.19 -20.80 -8.02
CA LYS A 80 -1.28 -21.95 -7.86
C LYS A 80 -0.25 -21.74 -6.74
N ASN A 81 0.03 -20.49 -6.38
CA ASN A 81 1.00 -20.12 -5.36
C ASN A 81 0.32 -19.65 -4.06
N ASP A 82 -1.01 -19.81 -3.94
CA ASP A 82 -1.80 -19.36 -2.79
C ASP A 82 -1.63 -17.85 -2.50
N LEU A 83 -1.63 -17.05 -3.58
CA LEU A 83 -1.47 -15.60 -3.61
C LEU A 83 -2.67 -14.86 -4.21
#